data_AF-U2MW19-F1
#
_entry.id   AF-U2MW19-F1
#
_cell.length_a   1.000
_cell.length_b   1.000
_cell.length_c   1.000
_cell.angle_alpha   90.00
_cell.angle_beta   90.00
_cell.angle_gamma   90.00
#
_symmetry.space_group_name_H-M   'P 1'
#
loop_
_entity.id
_entity.type
_entity.pdbx_description
1 polymer ?
#
loop_
_entity_poly.entity_id
_entity_poly.type
_entity_poly.pdbx_seq_one_letter_code
_entity_poly.pdbx_strand_id
1 'polypeptide(L)'
;MAKKLKKDREEKVKVFRILKIDEIIRCGKFPNASYLCKKFEVSRSTIMRDIDFLRDRYNAPLEYDEAKRGYYYTDPTFFIKSVMLSEGDLFAVSAVIPLLEQYRNTPLESSMKNIFDTIINLMPEEVSVDSFFLSGDLSFISDPLPRIDNGVFYAVFEGLKMQRTLAFEYKSLGDKTYRVRLAQPYHVICQKGNWYMLAYCLKHKKCRIFAFSRMKNPKTTEERFDRPKDFNPKKYFDSEFGVWNTAGAPVKIELLFDEKINTYILERSWHPTQRLRHNKDGSVYLSFKTNQLPEALHWVMSFGSAVTVLNPPELVKAVKAEVRKMGKLY
;
A
#
# COMPACT_ATOMS: atom_id res chain seq x y z
N MET A 1 -4.05 40.10 -14.32
CA MET A 1 -3.17 38.91 -14.37
C MET A 1 -1.74 39.17 -13.89
N ALA A 2 -0.99 40.12 -14.49
CA ALA A 2 0.42 40.38 -14.14
C ALA A 2 0.70 40.81 -12.67
N LYS A 3 -0.20 41.58 -12.03
CA LYS A 3 -0.05 41.97 -10.62
C LYS A 3 -0.21 40.81 -9.63
N LYS A 4 -1.06 39.81 -9.96
CA LYS A 4 -1.25 38.61 -9.14
C LYS A 4 -0.01 37.72 -9.20
N LEU A 5 0.46 37.42 -10.42
CA LEU A 5 1.70 36.66 -10.68
C LEU A 5 2.95 37.24 -9.99
N LYS A 6 3.07 38.58 -9.92
CA LYS A 6 4.18 39.24 -9.23
C LYS A 6 4.11 39.07 -7.71
N LYS A 7 2.90 39.18 -7.14
CA LYS A 7 2.65 39.00 -5.70
C LYS A 7 2.93 37.55 -5.27
N ASP A 8 2.45 36.58 -6.05
CA ASP A 8 2.65 35.15 -5.78
C ASP A 8 4.16 34.79 -5.82
N ARG A 9 4.92 35.40 -6.75
CA ARG A 9 6.37 35.24 -6.82
C ARG A 9 7.10 35.83 -5.61
N GLU A 10 6.69 37.01 -5.13
CA GLU A 10 7.27 37.64 -3.94
C GLU A 10 6.97 36.84 -2.66
N GLU A 11 5.78 36.25 -2.57
CA GLU A 11 5.35 35.42 -1.44
C GLU A 11 6.12 34.09 -1.39
N LYS A 12 6.33 33.43 -2.54
CA LYS A 12 7.19 32.22 -2.62
C LYS A 12 8.63 32.50 -2.23
N VAL A 13 9.21 33.61 -2.71
CA VAL A 13 10.57 34.02 -2.34
C VAL A 13 10.68 34.29 -0.84
N LYS A 14 9.63 34.85 -0.23
CA LYS A 14 9.55 35.05 1.23
C LYS A 14 9.50 33.71 1.98
N VAL A 15 8.61 32.79 1.58
CA VAL A 15 8.48 31.47 2.23
C VAL A 15 9.78 30.69 2.14
N PHE A 16 10.39 30.61 0.96
CA PHE A 16 11.69 29.96 0.78
C PHE A 16 12.77 30.54 1.71
N ARG A 17 12.82 31.87 1.83
CA ARG A 17 13.77 32.55 2.70
C ARG A 17 13.54 32.22 4.18
N ILE A 18 12.28 32.22 4.63
CA ILE A 18 11.91 31.84 6.00
C ILE A 18 12.34 30.41 6.33
N LEU A 19 12.07 29.45 5.45
CA LEU A 19 12.48 28.05 5.64
C LEU A 19 14.01 27.90 5.68
N LYS A 20 14.73 28.65 4.85
CA LYS A 20 16.19 28.67 4.89
C LYS A 20 16.75 29.36 6.13
N ILE A 21 16.08 30.36 6.68
CA ILE A 21 16.46 30.97 7.97
C ILE A 21 16.31 29.93 9.09
N ASP A 22 15.17 29.21 9.16
CA ASP A 22 14.95 28.10 10.10
C ASP A 22 16.07 27.05 10.03
N GLU A 23 16.39 26.57 8.82
CA GLU A 23 17.45 25.57 8.62
C GLU A 23 18.82 26.04 9.17
N ILE A 24 19.20 27.29 8.89
CA ILE A 24 20.49 27.86 9.33
C ILE A 24 20.53 27.98 10.87
N ILE A 25 19.43 28.39 11.49
CA ILE A 25 19.32 28.51 12.94
C ILE A 25 19.43 27.12 13.60
N ARG A 26 18.74 26.11 13.06
CA ARG A 26 18.80 24.72 13.56
C ARG A 26 20.18 24.09 13.45
N CYS A 27 20.98 24.49 12.46
CA CYS A 27 22.38 24.06 12.37
C CYS A 27 23.29 24.68 13.45
N GLY A 28 22.75 25.47 14.39
CA GLY A 28 23.53 26.07 15.47
C GLY A 28 24.51 27.15 15.00
N LYS A 29 24.24 27.79 13.85
CA LYS A 29 25.16 28.74 13.21
C LYS A 29 25.04 30.18 13.70
N PHE A 30 24.11 30.47 14.62
CA PHE A 30 23.84 31.81 15.17
C PHE A 30 23.85 32.90 14.07
N PRO A 31 22.99 32.83 13.04
CA PRO A 31 22.99 33.83 11.98
C PRO A 31 22.54 35.20 12.52
N ASN A 32 23.20 36.28 12.11
CA ASN A 32 22.72 37.65 12.35
C ASN A 32 22.12 38.29 11.10
N ALA A 33 21.47 39.44 11.31
CA ALA A 33 20.83 40.20 10.26
C ALA A 33 21.76 40.51 9.07
N SER A 34 23.01 40.92 9.34
CA SER A 34 23.98 41.23 8.29
C SER A 34 24.35 40.01 7.45
N TYR A 35 24.55 38.85 8.10
CA TYR A 35 24.79 37.58 7.42
C TYR A 35 23.59 37.18 6.54
N LEU A 36 22.37 37.26 7.07
CA LEU A 36 21.15 36.91 6.35
C LEU A 36 20.88 37.87 5.18
N CYS A 37 21.11 39.17 5.35
CA CYS A 37 21.03 40.17 4.28
C CYS A 37 21.96 39.81 3.11
N LYS A 38 23.22 39.48 3.42
CA LYS A 38 24.19 39.09 2.39
C LYS A 38 23.82 37.78 1.72
N LYS A 39 23.36 36.79 2.49
CA LYS A 39 23.03 35.45 1.97
C LYS A 39 21.82 35.43 1.04
N PHE A 40 20.82 36.26 1.33
CA PHE A 40 19.57 36.30 0.56
C PHE A 40 19.45 37.53 -0.34
N GLU A 41 20.47 38.40 -0.36
CA GLU A 41 20.52 39.63 -1.16
C GLU A 41 19.31 40.55 -0.93
N VAL A 42 18.89 40.70 0.34
CA VAL A 42 17.74 41.52 0.74
C VAL A 42 18.11 42.55 1.81
N SER A 43 17.25 43.57 1.95
CA SER A 43 17.42 44.62 2.95
C SER A 43 17.30 44.09 4.39
N ARG A 44 17.87 44.82 5.35
CA ARG A 44 17.72 44.53 6.78
C ARG A 44 16.27 44.57 7.24
N SER A 45 15.48 45.50 6.71
CA SER A 45 14.04 45.60 7.00
C SER A 45 13.29 44.33 6.57
N THR A 46 13.67 43.73 5.42
CA THR A 46 13.11 42.47 4.95
C THR A 46 13.43 41.31 5.90
N ILE A 47 14.71 41.16 6.30
CA ILE A 47 15.11 40.11 7.25
C ILE A 47 14.40 40.27 8.59
N MET A 48 14.29 41.49 9.12
CA MET A 48 13.59 41.72 10.40
C MET A 48 12.12 41.30 10.31
N ARG A 49 11.43 41.61 9.21
CA ARG A 49 10.05 41.13 8.98
C ARG A 49 9.96 39.61 8.89
N ASP A 50 10.96 38.93 8.33
CA ASP A 50 10.96 37.46 8.29
C ASP A 50 11.20 36.85 9.68
N ILE A 51 12.05 37.48 10.50
CA ILE A 51 12.29 37.11 11.90
C ILE A 51 11.03 37.32 12.75
N ASP A 52 10.34 38.45 12.57
CA ASP A 52 9.06 38.69 13.24
C ASP A 52 7.99 37.70 12.76
N PHE A 53 7.96 37.38 11.46
CA PHE A 53 7.06 36.35 10.94
C PHE A 53 7.33 34.97 11.54
N LEU A 54 8.60 34.59 11.74
CA LEU A 54 8.97 33.36 12.44
C LEU A 54 8.44 33.37 13.88
N ARG A 55 8.61 34.47 14.60
CA ARG A 55 8.16 34.61 15.98
C ARG A 55 6.63 34.58 16.08
N ASP A 56 5.94 35.36 15.26
CA ASP A 56 4.51 35.63 15.42
C ASP A 56 3.63 34.57 14.73
N ARG A 57 4.03 34.09 13.56
CA ARG A 57 3.19 33.15 12.77
C ARG A 57 3.48 31.70 13.09
N TYR A 58 4.75 31.37 13.33
CA TYR A 58 5.18 30.01 13.65
C TYR A 58 5.40 29.78 15.14
N ASN A 59 5.18 30.79 15.99
CA ASN A 59 5.48 30.73 17.43
C ASN A 59 6.90 30.21 17.69
N ALA A 60 7.84 30.63 16.85
CA ALA A 60 9.21 30.14 16.94
C ALA A 60 9.85 30.62 18.26
N PRO A 61 10.45 29.73 19.06
CA PRO A 61 11.13 30.05 20.31
C PRO A 61 12.50 30.67 20.01
N LEU A 62 12.46 31.83 19.36
CA LEU A 62 13.60 32.47 18.69
C LEU A 62 14.13 33.64 19.52
N GLU A 63 15.39 33.54 19.93
CA GLU A 63 16.10 34.58 20.69
C GLU A 63 17.40 35.00 20.00
N TYR A 64 18.01 36.09 20.47
CA TYR A 64 19.30 36.59 20.00
C TYR A 64 20.35 36.41 21.11
N ASP A 65 21.44 35.73 20.79
CA ASP A 65 22.60 35.58 21.68
C ASP A 65 23.57 36.74 21.42
N GLU A 66 23.73 37.63 22.40
CA GLU A 66 24.62 38.79 22.31
C GLU A 66 26.11 38.41 22.23
N ALA A 67 26.52 37.32 22.88
CA ALA A 67 27.92 36.89 22.89
C ALA A 67 28.33 36.27 21.55
N LYS A 68 27.44 35.46 20.96
CA LYS A 68 27.64 34.84 19.64
C LYS A 68 27.16 35.73 18.49
N ARG A 69 26.52 36.86 18.81
CA ARG A 69 25.98 37.85 17.88
C ARG A 69 25.10 37.21 16.82
N GLY A 70 24.06 36.49 17.23
CA GLY A 70 23.18 35.79 16.29
C GLY A 70 21.93 35.14 16.88
N TYR A 71 20.98 34.79 16.02
CA TYR A 71 19.72 34.18 16.42
C TYR A 71 19.84 32.67 16.67
N TYR A 72 19.10 32.18 17.66
CA TYR A 72 19.04 30.75 18.01
C TYR A 72 17.64 30.35 18.50
N TYR A 73 17.33 29.04 18.44
CA TYR A 73 16.13 28.50 19.06
C TYR A 73 16.42 28.09 20.52
N THR A 74 15.60 28.56 21.46
CA THR A 74 15.69 28.17 22.87
C THR A 74 15.16 26.75 23.10
N ASP A 75 14.24 26.28 22.26
CA ASP A 75 13.84 24.88 22.16
C ASP A 75 14.57 24.20 20.98
N PRO A 76 15.53 23.29 21.23
CA PRO A 76 16.26 22.60 20.17
C PRO A 76 15.40 21.61 19.35
N THR A 77 14.18 21.32 19.80
CA THR A 77 13.23 20.44 19.09
C THR A 77 12.33 21.20 18.12
N PHE A 78 12.35 22.53 18.15
CA PHE A 78 11.57 23.36 17.23
C PHE A 78 12.08 23.24 15.78
N PHE A 79 11.14 23.11 14.85
CA PHE A 79 11.38 23.27 13.41
C PHE A 79 10.07 23.64 12.73
N ILE A 80 10.16 24.42 11.65
CA ILE A 80 8.99 24.67 10.80
C ILE A 80 8.59 23.37 10.10
N LYS A 81 7.35 22.94 10.32
CA LYS A 81 6.75 21.81 9.61
C LYS A 81 6.35 22.24 8.19
N SER A 82 7.28 22.16 7.24
CA SER A 82 7.00 22.38 5.82
C SER A 82 7.24 21.09 5.03
N VAL A 83 6.28 20.71 4.18
CA VAL A 83 6.47 19.67 3.18
C VAL A 83 6.84 20.36 1.86
N MET A 84 8.04 20.09 1.36
CA MET A 84 8.44 20.49 0.01
C MET A 84 8.10 19.33 -0.92
N LEU A 85 7.09 19.47 -1.76
CA LEU A 85 6.76 18.51 -2.80
C LEU A 85 7.30 19.01 -4.14
N SER A 86 7.99 18.14 -4.88
CA SER A 86 8.35 18.38 -6.28
C SER A 86 7.18 18.02 -7.20
N GLU A 87 7.24 18.46 -8.45
CA GLU A 87 6.29 18.04 -9.49
C GLU A 87 6.24 16.51 -9.66
N GLY A 88 7.39 15.84 -9.53
CA GLY A 88 7.47 14.38 -9.54
C GLY A 88 6.79 13.71 -8.34
N ASP A 89 6.83 14.33 -7.16
CA ASP A 89 6.12 13.81 -5.97
C ASP A 89 4.60 13.89 -6.15
N LEU A 90 4.12 14.92 -6.85
CA LEU A 90 2.70 15.10 -7.12
C LEU A 90 2.19 14.10 -8.15
N PHE A 91 2.97 13.85 -9.20
CA PHE A 91 2.71 12.77 -10.15
C PHE A 91 2.63 11.42 -9.43
N ALA A 92 3.56 11.15 -8.49
CA ALA A 92 3.53 9.92 -7.71
C ALA A 92 2.27 9.84 -6.83
N VAL A 93 1.89 10.93 -6.16
CA VAL A 93 0.68 10.99 -5.32
C VAL A 93 -0.58 10.82 -6.15
N SER A 94 -0.68 11.46 -7.32
CA SER A 94 -1.85 11.33 -8.19
C SER A 94 -1.99 9.93 -8.80
N ALA A 95 -0.87 9.29 -9.17
CA ALA A 95 -0.84 7.91 -9.64
C ALA A 95 -1.18 6.88 -8.55
N VAL A 96 -1.05 7.24 -7.25
CA VAL A 96 -1.46 6.39 -6.14
C VAL A 96 -2.98 6.37 -5.96
N ILE A 97 -3.71 7.43 -6.34
CA ILE A 97 -5.16 7.52 -6.13
C ILE A 97 -5.92 6.34 -6.75
N PRO A 98 -5.71 5.96 -8.02
CA PRO A 98 -6.36 4.79 -8.59
C PRO A 98 -5.92 3.49 -7.91
N LEU A 99 -4.70 3.42 -7.36
CA LEU A 99 -4.26 2.25 -6.58
C LEU A 99 -5.00 2.13 -5.25
N LEU A 100 -5.65 3.20 -4.77
CA LEU A 100 -6.50 3.16 -3.57
C LEU A 100 -7.89 2.59 -3.85
N GLU A 101 -8.28 2.43 -5.11
CA GLU A 101 -9.54 1.78 -5.51
C GLU A 101 -9.68 0.38 -4.90
N GLN A 102 -8.57 -0.32 -4.71
CA GLN A 102 -8.56 -1.65 -4.08
C GLN A 102 -9.05 -1.66 -2.62
N TYR A 103 -9.16 -0.49 -1.97
CA TYR A 103 -9.69 -0.34 -0.60
C TYR A 103 -11.17 0.06 -0.56
N ARG A 104 -11.83 0.18 -1.72
CA ARG A 104 -13.28 0.44 -1.76
C ARG A 104 -14.05 -0.66 -1.01
N ASN A 105 -15.17 -0.25 -0.41
CA ASN A 105 -16.01 -1.07 0.45
C ASN A 105 -15.33 -1.60 1.73
N THR A 106 -14.30 -0.90 2.21
CA THR A 106 -13.65 -1.15 3.51
C THR A 106 -13.68 0.11 4.38
N PRO A 107 -13.48 0.01 5.71
CA PRO A 107 -13.37 1.20 6.57
C PRO A 107 -12.29 2.19 6.12
N LEU A 108 -11.27 1.72 5.40
CA LEU A 108 -10.15 2.54 4.96
C LEU A 108 -10.54 3.49 3.82
N GLU A 109 -11.60 3.21 3.06
CA GLU A 109 -12.00 4.02 1.91
C GLU A 109 -12.14 5.50 2.28
N SER A 110 -12.94 5.79 3.31
CA SER A 110 -13.15 7.16 3.80
C SER A 110 -11.88 7.78 4.41
N SER A 111 -11.10 6.99 5.16
CA SER A 111 -9.88 7.46 5.81
C SER A 111 -8.81 7.83 4.79
N MET A 112 -8.64 7.00 3.75
CA MET A 112 -7.70 7.25 2.67
C MET A 112 -8.11 8.48 1.85
N LYS A 113 -9.40 8.63 1.55
CA LYS A 113 -9.92 9.85 0.91
C LYS A 113 -9.62 11.10 1.75
N ASN A 114 -9.88 11.07 3.05
CA ASN A 114 -9.61 12.19 3.93
C ASN A 114 -8.11 12.54 4.03
N ILE A 115 -7.23 11.53 4.11
CA ILE A 115 -5.77 11.73 4.10
C ILE A 115 -5.36 12.39 2.80
N PHE A 116 -5.91 11.92 1.68
CA PHE A 116 -5.62 12.48 0.37
C PHE A 116 -6.10 13.93 0.24
N ASP A 117 -7.34 14.22 0.62
CA ASP A 117 -7.88 15.58 0.67
C ASP A 117 -7.04 16.48 1.58
N THR A 118 -6.55 15.95 2.71
CA THR A 118 -5.63 16.67 3.60
C THR A 118 -4.30 16.98 2.90
N ILE A 119 -3.72 16.01 2.18
CA ILE A 119 -2.47 16.21 1.44
C ILE A 119 -2.67 17.28 0.36
N ILE A 120 -3.78 17.25 -0.41
CA ILE A 120 -4.13 18.29 -1.39
C ILE A 120 -4.26 19.66 -0.71
N ASN A 121 -5.01 19.75 0.38
CA ASN A 121 -5.27 21.02 1.06
C ASN A 121 -4.02 21.62 1.73
N LEU A 122 -2.99 20.81 2.00
CA LEU A 122 -1.69 21.28 2.48
C LEU A 122 -0.79 21.80 1.35
N MET A 123 -1.18 21.65 0.08
CA MET A 123 -0.41 22.15 -1.06
C MET A 123 -0.61 23.66 -1.27
N PRO A 124 0.45 24.40 -1.66
CA PRO A 124 0.31 25.79 -2.10
C PRO A 124 -0.59 25.92 -3.34
N GLU A 125 -1.36 27.00 -3.46
CA GLU A 125 -2.31 27.23 -4.56
C GLU A 125 -1.66 27.20 -5.97
N GLU A 126 -0.34 27.45 -6.08
CA GLU A 126 0.34 27.47 -7.39
C GLU A 126 0.91 26.11 -7.82
N VAL A 127 0.71 25.08 -6.99
CA VAL A 127 0.92 23.71 -7.39
C VAL A 127 -0.40 23.20 -7.94
N SER A 128 -0.64 23.45 -9.24
CA SER A 128 -1.68 22.71 -9.94
C SER A 128 -1.17 21.29 -10.08
N VAL A 129 -1.63 20.37 -9.22
CA VAL A 129 -1.62 18.95 -9.59
C VAL A 129 -2.33 18.90 -10.93
N ASP A 130 -1.63 18.48 -11.98
CA ASP A 130 -2.23 18.38 -13.30
C ASP A 130 -3.52 17.57 -13.14
N SER A 131 -4.64 18.26 -13.34
CA SER A 131 -5.97 17.69 -13.11
C SER A 131 -6.22 16.51 -14.02
N PHE A 132 -5.35 16.24 -15.01
CA PHE A 132 -5.34 15.06 -15.85
C PHE A 132 -5.58 13.73 -15.10
N PHE A 133 -5.08 13.58 -13.87
CA PHE A 133 -5.32 12.36 -13.07
C PHE A 133 -6.64 12.37 -12.29
N LEU A 134 -7.28 13.53 -12.16
CA LEU A 134 -8.56 13.75 -11.50
C LEU A 134 -9.71 13.99 -12.51
N SER A 135 -9.39 14.24 -13.77
CA SER A 135 -10.31 14.62 -14.86
C SER A 135 -11.05 13.43 -15.47
N GLY A 136 -10.78 12.20 -15.00
CA GLY A 136 -11.37 10.99 -15.55
C GLY A 136 -10.68 10.47 -16.81
N ASP A 137 -9.56 11.07 -17.22
CA ASP A 137 -8.75 10.61 -18.36
C ASP A 137 -7.99 9.30 -18.07
N LEU A 138 -7.90 8.90 -16.80
CA LEU A 138 -7.34 7.63 -16.36
C LEU A 138 -8.44 6.68 -15.87
N SER A 139 -8.55 5.53 -16.53
CA SER A 139 -9.45 4.45 -16.11
C SER A 139 -8.68 3.32 -15.43
N PHE A 140 -9.16 2.88 -14.27
CA PHE A 140 -8.66 1.72 -13.57
C PHE A 140 -9.74 0.63 -13.52
N ILE A 141 -9.41 -0.57 -13.99
CA ILE A 141 -10.30 -1.73 -13.91
C ILE A 141 -9.84 -2.56 -12.72
N SER A 142 -10.53 -2.42 -11.59
CA SER A 142 -10.31 -3.26 -10.42
C SER A 142 -11.04 -4.59 -10.53
N ASP A 143 -10.53 -5.63 -9.88
CA ASP A 143 -11.32 -6.83 -9.60
C ASP A 143 -12.58 -6.46 -8.79
N PRO A 144 -13.69 -7.20 -8.94
CA PRO A 144 -14.89 -6.96 -8.13
C PRO A 144 -14.58 -7.18 -6.65
N LEU A 145 -14.73 -6.10 -5.85
CA LEU A 145 -14.38 -6.11 -4.44
C LEU A 145 -15.58 -6.49 -3.56
N PRO A 146 -15.42 -7.40 -2.59
CA PRO A 146 -16.48 -7.69 -1.65
C PRO A 146 -16.62 -6.55 -0.63
N ARG A 147 -17.84 -6.32 -0.15
CA ARG A 147 -18.06 -5.43 0.99
C ARG A 147 -17.57 -6.08 2.28
N ILE A 148 -16.78 -5.33 3.04
CA ILE A 148 -16.28 -5.76 4.35
C ILE A 148 -17.01 -4.96 5.42
N ASP A 149 -17.55 -5.67 6.39
CA ASP A 149 -18.16 -5.04 7.57
C ASP A 149 -17.10 -4.35 8.44
N ASN A 150 -17.39 -3.13 8.90
CA ASN A 150 -16.44 -2.35 9.68
C ASN A 150 -16.07 -3.04 11.00
N GLY A 151 -17.05 -3.70 11.65
CA GLY A 151 -16.82 -4.44 12.89
C GLY A 151 -15.87 -5.62 12.68
N VAL A 152 -15.96 -6.32 11.54
CA VAL A 152 -15.01 -7.38 11.16
C VAL A 152 -13.60 -6.84 11.03
N PHE A 153 -13.44 -5.74 10.30
CA PHE A 153 -12.13 -5.16 10.08
C PHE A 153 -11.47 -4.79 11.42
N TYR A 154 -12.14 -4.00 12.25
CA TYR A 154 -11.57 -3.56 13.53
C TYR A 154 -11.33 -4.71 14.51
N ALA A 155 -12.25 -5.65 14.63
CA ALA A 155 -12.10 -6.78 15.56
C ALA A 155 -10.93 -7.70 15.19
N VAL A 156 -10.69 -7.94 13.88
CA VAL A 156 -9.54 -8.75 13.45
C VAL A 156 -8.23 -8.04 13.77
N PHE A 157 -8.11 -6.74 13.47
CA PHE A 157 -6.90 -5.97 13.75
C PHE A 157 -6.66 -5.78 15.25
N GLU A 158 -7.72 -5.59 16.04
CA GLU A 158 -7.64 -5.55 17.50
C GLU A 158 -7.15 -6.90 18.06
N GLY A 159 -7.78 -8.01 17.66
CA GLY A 159 -7.37 -9.35 18.09
C GLY A 159 -5.92 -9.66 17.71
N LEU A 160 -5.46 -9.21 16.54
CA LEU A 160 -4.07 -9.32 16.10
C LEU A 160 -3.11 -8.50 16.99
N LYS A 161 -3.47 -7.25 17.28
CA LYS A 161 -2.66 -6.30 18.08
C LYS A 161 -2.57 -6.73 19.55
N MET A 162 -3.68 -7.18 20.12
CA MET A 162 -3.79 -7.56 21.53
C MET A 162 -3.48 -9.04 21.78
N GLN A 163 -3.21 -9.81 20.73
CA GLN A 163 -3.03 -11.27 20.76
C GLN A 163 -4.15 -11.99 21.51
N ARG A 164 -5.40 -11.66 21.14
CA ARG A 164 -6.63 -12.22 21.72
C ARG A 164 -7.38 -13.10 20.73
N THR A 165 -7.92 -14.21 21.21
CA THR A 165 -8.74 -15.12 20.40
C THR A 165 -9.97 -14.37 19.89
N LEU A 166 -10.28 -14.54 18.61
CA LEU A 166 -11.44 -13.96 17.95
C LEU A 166 -12.55 -15.01 17.80
N ALA A 167 -13.73 -14.69 18.32
CA ALA A 167 -14.97 -15.43 18.05
C ALA A 167 -15.70 -14.77 16.88
N PHE A 168 -16.17 -15.54 15.91
CA PHE A 168 -16.91 -15.01 14.77
C PHE A 168 -17.76 -16.10 14.11
N GLU A 169 -18.81 -15.70 13.41
CA GLU A 169 -19.55 -16.56 12.50
C GLU A 169 -18.87 -16.57 11.14
N TYR A 170 -18.68 -17.75 10.56
CA TYR A 170 -18.04 -17.90 9.25
C TYR A 170 -18.85 -18.78 8.32
N LYS A 171 -19.03 -18.32 7.08
CA LYS A 171 -19.63 -19.08 5.98
C LYS A 171 -18.54 -19.48 5.00
N SER A 172 -18.20 -20.76 4.91
CA SER A 172 -17.19 -21.23 3.95
C SER A 172 -17.71 -21.13 2.50
N LEU A 173 -16.81 -21.13 1.52
CA LEU A 173 -17.21 -21.28 0.12
C LEU A 173 -18.04 -22.56 -0.07
N GLY A 174 -19.21 -22.44 -0.69
CA GLY A 174 -20.15 -23.55 -0.90
C GLY A 174 -21.05 -23.89 0.29
N ASP A 175 -20.79 -23.38 1.50
CA ASP A 175 -21.68 -23.58 2.65
C ASP A 175 -22.95 -22.72 2.48
N LYS A 176 -24.09 -23.24 2.93
CA LYS A 176 -25.35 -22.46 2.99
C LYS A 176 -25.47 -21.65 4.29
N THR A 177 -24.90 -22.13 5.38
CA THR A 177 -25.08 -21.59 6.73
C THR A 177 -23.79 -21.07 7.35
N TYR A 178 -23.93 -20.11 8.26
CA TYR A 178 -22.85 -19.62 9.10
C TYR A 178 -22.59 -20.60 10.24
N ARG A 179 -21.32 -20.72 10.64
CA ARG A 179 -20.93 -21.54 11.80
C ARG A 179 -19.95 -20.74 12.65
N VAL A 180 -20.12 -20.82 13.96
CA VAL A 180 -19.20 -20.19 14.91
C VAL A 180 -17.79 -20.76 14.79
N ARG A 181 -16.79 -19.90 14.87
CA ARG A 181 -15.36 -20.18 14.89
C ARG A 181 -14.72 -19.40 16.02
N LEU A 182 -13.75 -20.06 16.65
CA LEU A 182 -12.76 -19.44 17.51
C LEU A 182 -11.40 -19.59 16.81
N ALA A 183 -10.72 -18.48 16.59
CA ALA A 183 -9.41 -18.50 15.95
C ALA A 183 -8.48 -17.44 16.55
N GLN A 184 -7.20 -17.78 16.63
CA GLN A 184 -6.15 -16.89 17.11
C GLN A 184 -5.52 -16.18 15.90
N PRO A 185 -5.77 -14.88 15.67
CA PRO A 185 -5.27 -14.15 14.51
C PRO A 185 -3.73 -14.03 14.52
N TYR A 186 -3.07 -14.54 13.49
CA TYR A 186 -1.60 -14.51 13.39
C TYR A 186 -1.10 -13.53 12.34
N HIS A 187 -1.85 -13.32 11.25
CA HIS A 187 -1.46 -12.42 10.18
C HIS A 187 -2.68 -11.97 9.37
N VAL A 188 -2.59 -10.80 8.74
CA VAL A 188 -3.60 -10.28 7.81
C VAL A 188 -2.97 -10.15 6.44
N ILE A 189 -3.69 -10.56 5.41
CA ILE A 189 -3.25 -10.56 4.02
C ILE A 189 -4.26 -9.75 3.20
N CYS A 190 -3.77 -8.79 2.41
CA CYS A 190 -4.55 -8.11 1.39
C CYS A 190 -4.04 -8.55 0.01
N GLN A 191 -4.86 -9.26 -0.76
CA GLN A 191 -4.55 -9.71 -2.12
C GLN A 191 -5.58 -9.12 -3.07
N LYS A 192 -5.15 -8.21 -3.96
CA LYS A 192 -6.02 -7.57 -4.97
C LYS A 192 -7.32 -7.02 -4.35
N GLY A 193 -7.18 -6.27 -3.25
CA GLY A 193 -8.30 -5.72 -2.46
C GLY A 193 -9.10 -6.72 -1.61
N ASN A 194 -8.86 -8.03 -1.73
CA ASN A 194 -9.49 -9.03 -0.86
C ASN A 194 -8.68 -9.19 0.44
N TRP A 195 -9.38 -9.11 1.57
CA TRP A 195 -8.77 -9.21 2.90
C TRP A 195 -8.99 -10.57 3.54
N TYR A 196 -7.91 -11.12 4.10
CA TYR A 196 -7.88 -12.43 4.73
C TYR A 196 -7.16 -12.39 6.07
N MET A 197 -7.62 -13.22 7.00
CA MET A 197 -6.99 -13.49 8.28
C MET A 197 -6.39 -14.89 8.25
N LEU A 198 -5.07 -14.99 8.36
CA LEU A 198 -4.39 -16.24 8.68
C LEU A 198 -4.38 -16.41 10.20
N ALA A 199 -5.05 -17.45 10.68
CA ALA A 199 -5.27 -17.68 12.11
C ALA A 199 -5.19 -19.16 12.48
N TYR A 200 -4.76 -19.45 13.71
CA TYR A 200 -4.85 -20.80 14.26
C TYR A 200 -6.29 -21.09 14.69
N CYS A 201 -6.96 -22.01 13.99
CA CYS A 201 -8.36 -22.35 14.25
C CYS A 201 -8.46 -23.40 15.36
N LEU A 202 -9.04 -23.03 16.51
CA LEU A 202 -9.10 -23.91 17.69
C LEU A 202 -9.89 -25.19 17.41
N LYS A 203 -10.99 -25.10 16.64
CA LYS A 203 -11.80 -26.27 16.27
C LYS A 203 -11.02 -27.32 15.48
N HIS A 204 -10.18 -26.88 14.53
CA HIS A 204 -9.45 -27.78 13.64
C HIS A 204 -8.00 -28.01 14.08
N LYS A 205 -7.55 -27.34 15.13
CA LYS A 205 -6.19 -27.39 15.67
C LYS A 205 -5.12 -27.16 14.60
N LYS A 206 -5.39 -26.26 13.65
CA LYS A 206 -4.47 -25.90 12.57
C LYS A 206 -4.69 -24.48 12.07
N CYS A 207 -3.64 -23.91 11.48
CA CYS A 207 -3.73 -22.64 10.78
C CYS A 207 -4.70 -22.74 9.59
N ARG A 208 -5.51 -21.70 9.43
CA ARG A 208 -6.46 -21.53 8.33
C ARG A 208 -6.55 -20.08 7.93
N ILE A 209 -6.91 -19.86 6.68
CA ILE A 209 -7.17 -18.55 6.10
C ILE A 209 -8.69 -18.31 6.06
N PHE A 210 -9.11 -17.19 6.61
CA PHE A 210 -10.52 -16.76 6.67
C PHE A 210 -10.68 -15.43 5.93
N ALA A 211 -11.57 -15.35 4.94
CA ALA A 211 -11.85 -14.10 4.25
C ALA A 211 -12.73 -13.18 5.12
N PHE A 212 -12.38 -11.91 5.22
CA PHE A 212 -13.13 -10.94 6.03
C PHE A 212 -14.57 -10.81 5.54
N SER A 213 -14.77 -10.80 4.22
CA SER A 213 -16.09 -10.73 3.58
C SER A 213 -17.03 -11.90 3.91
N ARG A 214 -16.52 -12.98 4.49
CA ARG A 214 -17.29 -14.18 4.89
C ARG A 214 -17.47 -14.29 6.42
N MET A 215 -17.01 -13.30 7.18
CA MET A 215 -17.18 -13.22 8.62
C MET A 215 -18.42 -12.40 9.00
N LYS A 216 -19.04 -12.76 10.13
CA LYS A 216 -20.11 -12.01 10.78
C LYS A 216 -19.93 -12.04 12.30
N ASN A 217 -20.54 -11.06 12.96
CA ASN A 217 -20.62 -10.97 14.43
C ASN A 217 -19.28 -11.24 15.13
N PRO A 218 -18.19 -10.54 14.73
CA PRO A 218 -16.89 -10.74 15.31
C PRO A 218 -16.85 -10.20 16.75
N LYS A 219 -16.20 -10.92 17.64
CA LYS A 219 -15.98 -10.53 19.03
C LYS A 219 -14.60 -10.96 19.48
N THR A 220 -13.77 -9.99 19.86
CA THR A 220 -12.51 -10.25 20.55
C THR A 220 -12.83 -10.81 21.94
N THR A 221 -12.25 -11.95 22.29
CA THR A 221 -12.42 -12.58 23.60
C THR A 221 -11.36 -12.08 24.59
N GLU A 222 -11.53 -12.37 25.88
CA GLU A 222 -10.49 -12.08 26.88
C GLU A 222 -9.33 -13.09 26.85
N GLU A 223 -9.51 -14.23 26.16
CA GLU A 223 -8.50 -15.27 26.05
C GLU A 223 -7.33 -14.79 25.19
N ARG A 224 -6.15 -14.65 25.83
CA ARG A 224 -4.90 -14.32 25.17
C ARG A 224 -4.21 -15.57 24.65
N PHE A 225 -3.38 -15.41 23.62
CA PHE A 225 -2.53 -16.47 23.10
C PHE A 225 -1.14 -15.95 22.79
N ASP A 226 -0.15 -16.83 22.90
CA ASP A 226 1.18 -16.56 22.40
C ASP A 226 1.31 -17.09 20.98
N ARG A 227 1.76 -16.23 20.07
CA ARG A 227 2.07 -16.66 18.70
C ARG A 227 3.35 -17.50 18.74
N PRO A 228 3.39 -18.67 18.07
CA PRO A 228 4.62 -19.46 17.99
C PRO A 228 5.80 -18.63 17.50
N LYS A 229 6.95 -18.72 18.18
CA LYS A 229 8.15 -17.90 17.87
C LYS A 229 8.70 -18.16 16.46
N ASP A 230 8.50 -19.37 15.96
CA ASP A 230 8.93 -19.85 14.64
C ASP A 230 7.83 -19.70 13.56
N PHE A 231 6.71 -19.04 13.89
CA PHE A 231 5.62 -18.80 12.95
C PHE A 231 6.12 -17.96 11.78
N ASN A 232 6.01 -18.52 10.58
CA ASN A 232 6.31 -17.82 9.33
C ASN A 232 5.06 -17.80 8.43
N PRO A 233 4.44 -16.63 8.19
CA PRO A 233 3.25 -16.52 7.34
C PRO A 233 3.49 -17.03 5.91
N LYS A 234 4.71 -16.91 5.38
CA LYS A 234 5.10 -17.35 4.03
C LYS A 234 5.02 -18.87 3.81
N LYS A 235 4.80 -19.66 4.87
CA LYS A 235 4.55 -21.12 4.75
C LYS A 235 3.10 -21.46 4.35
N TYR A 236 2.18 -20.50 4.46
CA TYR A 236 0.73 -20.72 4.30
C TYR A 236 0.13 -20.08 3.05
N PHE A 237 0.82 -19.11 2.46
CA PHE A 237 0.46 -18.48 1.20
C PHE A 237 1.73 -18.14 0.43
N ASP A 238 1.58 -17.84 -0.85
CA ASP A 238 2.66 -17.35 -1.69
C ASP A 238 2.41 -15.85 -1.96
N SER A 239 3.28 -14.97 -1.46
CA SER A 239 3.09 -13.52 -1.58
C SER A 239 3.05 -13.05 -3.03
N GLU A 240 3.63 -13.84 -3.93
CA GLU A 240 3.82 -13.49 -5.33
C GLU A 240 2.77 -14.14 -6.24
N PHE A 241 2.05 -15.15 -5.73
CA PHE A 241 1.14 -15.95 -6.54
C PHE A 241 -0.28 -16.00 -5.99
N GLY A 242 -0.47 -16.18 -4.68
CA GLY A 242 -1.80 -16.02 -4.10
C GLY A 242 -2.06 -16.67 -2.74
N VAL A 243 -3.33 -16.55 -2.33
CA VAL A 243 -3.81 -16.87 -0.98
C VAL A 243 -4.83 -17.99 -1.02
N TRP A 244 -4.35 -19.24 -1.04
CA TRP A 244 -5.15 -20.42 -0.71
C TRP A 244 -4.66 -21.06 0.58
N ASN A 245 -5.57 -21.73 1.27
CA ASN A 245 -5.27 -22.45 2.51
C ASN A 245 -4.53 -23.77 2.23
N THR A 246 -3.35 -23.66 1.59
CA THR A 246 -2.50 -24.78 1.20
C THR A 246 -1.20 -24.69 1.99
N ALA A 247 -1.09 -25.50 3.04
CA ALA A 247 0.17 -25.70 3.73
C ALA A 247 1.00 -26.73 2.95
N GLY A 248 2.28 -26.45 2.71
CA GLY A 248 3.17 -27.37 2.01
C GLY A 248 4.40 -26.70 1.41
N ALA A 249 5.36 -27.52 1.00
CA ALA A 249 6.54 -27.06 0.29
C ALA A 249 6.15 -26.59 -1.14
N PRO A 250 6.78 -25.52 -1.65
CA PRO A 250 6.57 -25.10 -3.03
C PRO A 250 6.95 -26.21 -4.01
N VAL A 251 6.06 -26.47 -4.98
CA VAL A 251 6.29 -27.40 -6.10
C VAL A 251 6.62 -26.61 -7.36
N LYS A 252 7.39 -27.22 -8.27
CA LYS A 252 7.74 -26.60 -9.54
C LYS A 252 6.56 -26.68 -10.50
N ILE A 253 6.01 -25.54 -10.90
CA ILE A 253 5.04 -25.42 -11.99
C ILE A 253 5.82 -25.26 -13.29
N GLU A 254 5.43 -25.99 -14.33
CA GLU A 254 6.01 -25.90 -15.66
C GLU A 254 4.90 -25.84 -16.70
N LEU A 255 4.92 -24.80 -17.51
CA LEU A 255 3.90 -24.47 -18.49
C LEU A 255 4.55 -24.23 -19.85
N LEU A 256 3.82 -24.61 -20.90
CA LEU A 256 4.16 -24.28 -22.27
C LEU A 256 3.00 -23.45 -22.85
N PHE A 257 3.30 -22.23 -23.26
CA PHE A 257 2.36 -21.32 -23.89
C PHE A 257 2.57 -21.29 -25.40
N ASP A 258 1.46 -21.23 -26.14
CA ASP A 258 1.47 -21.17 -27.60
C ASP A 258 2.06 -19.85 -28.12
N GLU A 259 2.56 -19.87 -29.36
CA GLU A 259 3.11 -18.69 -30.04
C GLU A 259 2.16 -17.48 -30.03
N LYS A 260 0.85 -17.73 -30.16
CA LYS A 260 -0.17 -16.67 -30.26
C LYS A 260 -0.24 -15.72 -29.06
N ILE A 261 0.26 -16.14 -27.89
CA ILE A 261 0.27 -15.33 -26.67
C ILE A 261 1.69 -15.11 -26.12
N ASN A 262 2.73 -15.42 -26.89
CA ASN A 262 4.11 -15.38 -26.43
C ASN A 262 4.52 -14.00 -25.89
N THR A 263 4.19 -12.91 -26.59
CA THR A 263 4.48 -11.53 -26.19
C THR A 263 3.85 -11.23 -24.83
N TYR A 264 2.59 -11.62 -24.64
CA TYR A 264 1.88 -11.41 -23.38
C TYR A 264 2.58 -12.10 -22.20
N ILE A 265 3.13 -13.30 -22.42
CA ILE A 265 3.85 -14.05 -21.39
C ILE A 265 5.26 -13.48 -21.14
N LEU A 266 5.97 -13.07 -22.18
CA LEU A 266 7.35 -12.60 -22.11
C LEU A 266 7.48 -11.20 -21.47
N GLU A 267 6.50 -10.33 -21.64
CA GLU A 267 6.52 -8.95 -21.11
C GLU A 267 6.19 -8.86 -19.60
N ARG A 268 5.86 -9.98 -18.94
CA ARG A 268 5.40 -10.00 -17.55
C ARG A 268 6.35 -10.77 -16.63
N SER A 269 6.52 -10.22 -15.43
CA SER A 269 7.08 -10.95 -14.29
C SER A 269 5.92 -11.60 -13.54
N TRP A 270 5.74 -12.91 -13.73
CA TRP A 270 4.70 -13.73 -13.11
C TRP A 270 5.08 -14.21 -11.71
N HIS A 271 6.36 -14.46 -11.49
CA HIS A 271 6.88 -14.92 -10.21
C HIS A 271 8.39 -14.62 -10.09
N PRO A 272 8.92 -14.23 -8.92
CA PRO A 272 10.36 -13.94 -8.78
C PRO A 272 11.28 -15.12 -9.07
N THR A 273 10.81 -16.35 -8.85
CA THR A 273 11.59 -17.56 -9.18
C THR A 273 11.39 -18.03 -10.62
N GLN A 274 10.79 -17.21 -11.49
CA GLN A 274 10.43 -17.66 -12.82
C GLN A 274 11.66 -17.93 -13.69
N ARG A 275 11.54 -18.94 -14.55
CA ARG A 275 12.45 -19.15 -15.66
C ARG A 275 11.64 -19.19 -16.94
N LEU A 276 12.03 -18.35 -17.88
CA LEU A 276 11.41 -18.22 -19.19
C LEU A 276 12.38 -18.73 -20.26
N ARG A 277 11.84 -19.42 -21.26
CA ARG A 277 12.57 -19.78 -22.48
C ARG A 277 11.65 -19.61 -23.67
N HIS A 278 12.06 -18.76 -24.60
CA HIS A 278 11.42 -18.62 -25.92
C HIS A 278 11.99 -19.69 -26.85
N ASN A 279 11.14 -20.56 -27.37
CA ASN A 279 11.54 -21.64 -28.28
C ASN A 279 11.53 -21.15 -29.74
N LYS A 280 12.16 -21.92 -30.63
CA LYS A 280 12.29 -21.57 -32.06
C LYS A 280 10.95 -21.59 -32.82
N ASP A 281 9.99 -22.35 -32.33
CA ASP A 281 8.63 -22.45 -32.88
C ASP A 281 7.70 -21.33 -32.36
N GLY A 282 8.25 -20.32 -31.68
CA GLY A 282 7.49 -19.20 -31.11
C GLY A 282 6.82 -19.50 -29.77
N SER A 283 6.79 -20.76 -29.32
CA SER A 283 6.23 -21.14 -28.02
C SER A 283 7.09 -20.65 -26.85
N VAL A 284 6.46 -20.44 -25.68
CA VAL A 284 7.14 -19.95 -24.47
C VAL A 284 7.01 -20.95 -23.35
N TYR A 285 8.15 -21.48 -22.90
CA TYR A 285 8.23 -22.25 -21.67
C TYR A 285 8.37 -21.29 -20.48
N LEU A 286 7.51 -21.47 -19.48
CA LEU A 286 7.54 -20.76 -18.20
C LEU A 286 7.57 -21.78 -17.06
N SER A 287 8.47 -21.58 -16.09
CA SER A 287 8.43 -22.34 -14.84
C SER A 287 8.66 -21.46 -13.63
N PHE A 288 8.06 -21.82 -12.50
CA PHE A 288 8.26 -21.15 -11.21
C PHE A 288 7.91 -22.13 -10.07
N LYS A 289 8.16 -21.76 -8.82
CA LYS A 289 7.85 -22.61 -7.67
C LYS A 289 6.78 -21.95 -6.81
N THR A 290 5.68 -22.65 -6.55
CA THR A 290 4.62 -22.19 -5.65
C THR A 290 4.00 -23.36 -4.89
N ASN A 291 3.43 -23.10 -3.71
CA ASN A 291 2.59 -24.06 -3.00
C ASN A 291 1.09 -23.84 -3.27
N GLN A 292 0.73 -22.92 -4.17
CA GLN A 292 -0.65 -22.51 -4.45
C GLN A 292 -1.23 -23.23 -5.68
N LEU A 293 -1.27 -24.56 -5.62
CA LEU A 293 -1.84 -25.40 -6.69
C LEU A 293 -3.28 -25.02 -7.12
N PRO A 294 -4.21 -24.70 -6.21
CA PRO A 294 -5.55 -24.25 -6.60
C PRO A 294 -5.55 -22.92 -7.36
N GLU A 295 -4.69 -21.98 -6.97
CA GLU A 295 -4.53 -20.71 -7.69
C GLU A 295 -3.93 -20.96 -9.08
N ALA A 296 -2.94 -21.87 -9.17
CA ALA A 296 -2.29 -22.21 -10.43
C ALA A 296 -3.27 -22.84 -11.41
N LEU A 297 -4.20 -23.66 -10.91
CA LEU A 297 -5.30 -24.21 -11.70
C LEU A 297 -6.18 -23.09 -12.29
N HIS A 298 -6.70 -22.19 -11.47
CA HIS A 298 -7.56 -21.11 -11.97
C HIS A 298 -6.83 -20.18 -12.95
N TRP A 299 -5.56 -19.87 -12.66
CA TRP A 299 -4.74 -19.04 -13.52
C TRP A 299 -4.48 -19.70 -14.88
N VAL A 300 -4.07 -20.97 -14.90
CA VAL A 300 -3.93 -21.76 -16.14
C VAL A 300 -5.24 -21.80 -16.94
N MET A 301 -6.37 -22.07 -16.27
CA MET A 301 -7.67 -22.13 -16.92
C MET A 301 -8.09 -20.80 -17.56
N SER A 302 -7.63 -19.66 -17.04
CA SER A 302 -7.93 -18.34 -17.62
C SER A 302 -7.34 -18.13 -19.03
N PHE A 303 -6.31 -18.90 -19.41
CA PHE A 303 -5.72 -18.87 -20.75
C PHE A 303 -6.39 -19.85 -21.72
N GLY A 304 -7.32 -20.69 -21.25
CA GLY A 304 -7.99 -21.68 -22.08
C GLY A 304 -7.00 -22.65 -22.74
N SER A 305 -7.13 -22.84 -24.06
CA SER A 305 -6.30 -23.77 -24.83
C SER A 305 -4.89 -23.26 -25.16
N ALA A 306 -4.57 -22.00 -24.83
CA ALA A 306 -3.27 -21.40 -25.18
C ALA A 306 -2.12 -21.83 -24.26
N VAL A 307 -2.39 -22.68 -23.27
CA VAL A 307 -1.41 -23.17 -22.31
C VAL A 307 -1.54 -24.67 -22.10
N THR A 308 -0.40 -25.35 -22.04
CA THR A 308 -0.27 -26.73 -21.63
C THR A 308 0.48 -26.82 -20.32
N VAL A 309 -0.12 -27.47 -19.32
CA VAL A 309 0.59 -27.81 -18.07
C VAL A 309 1.48 -29.02 -18.30
N LEU A 310 2.77 -28.87 -18.04
CA LEU A 310 3.76 -29.96 -18.11
C LEU A 310 4.01 -30.57 -16.73
N ASN A 311 4.04 -29.74 -15.68
CA ASN A 311 4.29 -30.16 -14.30
C ASN A 311 3.57 -29.21 -13.31
N PRO A 312 3.11 -29.68 -12.13
CA PRO A 312 3.19 -31.04 -11.62
C PRO A 312 2.03 -31.94 -12.10
N PRO A 313 2.16 -33.28 -12.01
CA PRO A 313 1.12 -34.22 -12.45
C PRO A 313 -0.24 -33.97 -11.81
N GLU A 314 -0.26 -33.51 -10.56
CA GLU A 314 -1.46 -33.13 -9.82
C GLU A 314 -2.21 -31.97 -10.52
N LEU A 315 -1.47 -30.95 -10.99
CA LEU A 315 -2.05 -29.83 -11.71
C LEU A 315 -2.58 -30.26 -13.09
N VAL A 316 -1.82 -31.10 -13.81
CA VAL A 316 -2.26 -31.70 -15.08
C VAL A 316 -3.58 -32.46 -14.89
N LYS A 317 -3.67 -33.29 -13.84
CA LYS A 317 -4.87 -34.06 -13.52
C LYS A 317 -6.04 -33.14 -13.15
N ALA A 318 -5.79 -32.09 -12.39
CA ALA A 318 -6.81 -31.12 -11.98
C ALA A 318 -7.38 -30.35 -13.18
N VAL A 319 -6.53 -29.85 -14.09
CA VAL A 319 -6.95 -29.19 -15.34
C VAL A 319 -7.79 -30.14 -16.19
N LYS A 320 -7.32 -31.37 -16.43
CA LYS A 320 -8.07 -32.38 -17.20
C LYS A 320 -9.43 -32.68 -16.59
N ALA A 321 -9.50 -32.78 -15.27
CA ALA A 321 -10.76 -33.02 -14.56
C ALA A 321 -11.73 -31.84 -14.72
N GLU A 322 -11.23 -30.60 -14.66
CA GLU A 322 -12.06 -29.40 -14.80
C GLU A 322 -12.57 -29.22 -16.24
N VAL A 323 -11.72 -29.40 -17.25
CA VAL A 323 -12.11 -29.39 -18.67
C VAL A 323 -13.20 -30.42 -18.95
N ARG A 324 -13.10 -31.64 -18.39
CA ARG A 324 -14.15 -32.67 -18.52
C ARG A 324 -15.47 -32.28 -17.88
N LYS A 325 -15.47 -31.49 -16.80
CA LYS A 325 -16.72 -30.98 -16.20
C LYS A 325 -17.31 -29.89 -17.09
N MET A 326 -16.48 -28.97 -17.57
CA MET A 326 -16.91 -27.89 -18.46
C MET A 326 -17.53 -28.42 -19.75
N GLY A 327 -16.88 -29.39 -20.40
CA GLY A 327 -17.42 -30.03 -21.62
C GLY A 327 -18.64 -30.93 -21.40
N LYS A 328 -19.15 -31.05 -20.17
CA LYS A 328 -20.48 -31.64 -19.90
C LYS A 328 -21.57 -30.56 -19.77
N LEU A 329 -21.19 -29.30 -19.56
CA LEU A 329 -22.12 -28.18 -19.38
C LEU A 329 -22.40 -27.45 -20.69
N TYR A 330 -21.41 -27.42 -21.58
CA TYR A 330 -21.45 -26.87 -22.93
C TYR A 330 -21.17 -27.99 -23.92
#